data_AF-A0A0C3BXX3-F1
#
_entry.id   AF-A0A0C3BXX3-F1
#
_cell.length_a   1.000
_cell.length_b   1.000
_cell.length_c   1.000
_cell.angle_alpha   90.00
_cell.angle_beta   90.00
_cell.angle_gamma   90.00
#
_symmetry.space_group_name_H-M   'P 1'
#
loop_
_entity.id
_entity.type
_entity.pdbx_description
1 polymer ?
#
loop_
_entity_poly.entity_id
_entity_poly.type
_entity_poly.pdbx_seq_one_letter_code
_entity_poly.pdbx_strand_id
1 'polypeptide(L)'
;MDSTTTSHACVNCGYKTRSNAITVPVSPVPHLLNTNHSPSQTEVGLIRTSISQVHVDLAEIDYELASMQTATAEMQRKRQLLLSFSEGHKSLLSPIRRIAPETLSDIFMRCLVDFWVDRFASCNYTRICLSHVCRFWRDVALSTSKMWA
;
A
#
# COMPACT_ATOMS: atom_id res chain seq x y z
N MET A 1 -1.22 47.88 -4.51
CA MET A 1 -2.19 47.15 -5.35
C MET A 1 -2.20 45.73 -4.83
N ASP A 2 -3.37 45.31 -4.35
CA ASP A 2 -3.57 44.19 -3.43
C ASP A 2 -3.15 42.84 -4.01
N SER A 3 -2.26 42.14 -3.29
CA SER A 3 -2.02 40.71 -3.50
C SER A 3 -2.96 39.93 -2.60
N THR A 4 -4.10 39.52 -3.13
CA THR A 4 -5.01 38.56 -2.49
C THR A 4 -4.33 37.19 -2.42
N THR A 5 -3.81 36.83 -1.24
CA THR A 5 -3.33 35.49 -0.92
C THR A 5 -4.52 34.55 -0.75
N THR A 6 -4.92 33.86 -1.82
CA THR A 6 -6.03 32.91 -1.80
C THR A 6 -5.58 31.60 -1.14
N SER A 7 -5.96 31.41 0.12
CA SER A 7 -5.80 30.12 0.82
C SER A 7 -6.65 29.05 0.12
N HIS A 8 -6.03 28.19 -0.69
CA HIS A 8 -6.73 27.12 -1.39
C HIS A 8 -6.93 25.90 -0.46
N ALA A 9 -8.10 25.80 0.16
CA ALA A 9 -8.52 24.57 0.81
C ALA A 9 -8.77 23.47 -0.23
N CYS A 10 -8.38 22.23 0.06
CA CYS A 10 -8.76 21.09 -0.75
C CYS A 10 -10.29 20.96 -0.79
N VAL A 11 -10.89 21.05 -1.98
CA VAL A 11 -12.35 21.00 -2.17
C VAL A 11 -12.99 19.68 -1.74
N ASN A 12 -12.21 18.60 -1.63
CA ASN A 12 -12.72 17.27 -1.32
C ASN A 12 -12.66 16.92 0.17
N CYS A 13 -11.67 17.44 0.92
CA CYS A 13 -11.51 17.12 2.34
C CYS A 13 -11.46 18.35 3.26
N GLY A 14 -11.52 19.56 2.70
CA GLY A 14 -11.43 20.81 3.46
C GLY A 14 -10.06 21.10 4.06
N TYR A 15 -9.05 20.25 3.80
CA TYR A 15 -7.71 20.45 4.32
C TYR A 15 -7.10 21.75 3.77
N LYS A 16 -6.59 22.58 4.68
CA LYS A 16 -5.92 23.84 4.34
C LYS A 16 -4.43 23.65 4.60
N THR A 17 -3.63 23.67 3.53
CA THR A 17 -2.18 23.80 3.61
C THR A 17 -1.85 25.22 4.07
N ARG A 18 -1.15 25.35 5.21
CA ARG A 18 -0.61 26.63 5.68
C ARG A 18 0.51 27.09 4.75
N SER A 19 1.22 26.13 4.15
CA SER A 19 2.22 26.37 3.11
C SER A 19 1.69 27.03 1.82
N ASN A 20 0.37 27.14 1.59
CA ASN A 20 -0.17 27.84 0.42
C ASN A 20 0.20 29.32 0.35
N ALA A 21 0.53 29.94 1.49
CA ALA A 21 0.97 31.33 1.53
C ALA A 21 2.48 31.49 1.25
N ILE A 22 3.24 30.40 1.25
CA ILE A 22 4.68 30.40 1.02
C ILE A 22 4.93 30.54 -0.49
N THR A 23 5.63 31.60 -0.87
CA THR A 23 6.07 31.85 -2.25
C THR A 23 7.58 31.73 -2.34
N VAL A 24 8.09 31.22 -3.46
CA VAL A 24 9.54 31.18 -3.72
C VAL A 24 10.07 32.63 -3.74
N PRO A 25 11.00 33.01 -2.84
CA PRO A 25 11.51 34.36 -2.81
C PRO A 25 12.37 34.65 -4.05
N VAL A 26 12.27 35.86 -4.57
CA VAL A 26 13.16 36.35 -5.62
C VAL A 26 14.52 36.67 -4.99
N SER A 27 15.61 36.30 -5.69
CA SER A 27 16.96 36.61 -5.21
C SER A 27 17.12 38.12 -5.01
N PRO A 28 17.64 38.57 -3.85
CA PRO A 28 17.95 39.98 -3.64
C PRO A 28 19.15 40.46 -4.46
N VAL A 29 19.92 39.53 -5.03
CA VAL A 29 21.15 39.80 -5.81
C VAL A 29 21.15 39.03 -7.13
N PRO A 30 20.16 39.24 -8.02
CA PRO A 30 20.01 38.43 -9.23
C PRO A 30 21.22 38.56 -10.16
N HIS A 31 21.89 39.72 -10.14
CA HIS A 31 23.07 40.00 -10.96
C HIS A 31 24.34 39.26 -10.52
N LEU A 32 24.41 38.79 -9.26
CA LEU A 32 25.53 38.00 -8.77
C LEU A 32 25.34 36.51 -9.08
N LEU A 33 24.10 36.07 -9.30
CA LEU A 33 23.82 34.67 -9.63
C LEU A 33 24.51 34.30 -10.95
N ASN A 34 25.20 33.17 -10.95
CA ASN A 34 25.96 32.65 -12.09
C ASN A 34 27.18 33.52 -12.50
N THR A 35 27.70 34.34 -11.58
CA THR A 35 28.94 35.10 -11.76
C THR A 35 29.96 34.78 -10.67
N ASN A 36 31.23 35.18 -10.87
CA ASN A 36 32.29 35.07 -9.85
C ASN A 36 32.48 36.38 -9.05
N HIS A 37 31.55 37.34 -9.15
CA HIS A 37 31.65 38.60 -8.44
C HIS A 37 31.34 38.40 -6.94
N SER A 38 32.18 38.97 -6.09
CA SER A 38 31.98 38.91 -4.63
C SER A 38 30.88 39.88 -4.19
N PRO A 39 29.93 39.46 -3.34
CA PRO A 39 28.92 40.36 -2.79
C PRO A 39 29.54 41.42 -1.88
N SER A 40 29.00 42.62 -1.95
CA SER A 40 29.25 43.70 -0.98
C SER A 40 28.71 43.35 0.41
N GLN A 41 29.13 44.08 1.43
CA GLN A 41 28.70 43.82 2.81
C GLN A 41 27.19 43.99 3.01
N THR A 42 26.56 44.92 2.28
CA THR A 42 25.10 45.09 2.25
C THR A 42 24.40 43.90 1.60
N GLU A 43 24.93 43.41 0.48
CA GLU A 43 24.39 42.24 -0.21
C GLU A 43 24.51 40.96 0.63
N VAL A 44 25.62 40.78 1.35
CA VAL A 44 25.77 39.69 2.33
C VAL A 44 24.65 39.71 3.37
N GLY A 45 24.26 40.89 3.86
CA GLY A 45 23.14 41.05 4.79
C GLY A 45 21.79 40.64 4.17
N LEU A 46 21.52 41.07 2.95
CA LEU A 46 20.31 40.72 2.21
C LEU A 46 20.23 39.21 1.92
N ILE A 47 21.34 38.61 1.47
CA ILE A 47 21.46 37.17 1.20
C ILE A 47 21.17 36.38 2.48
N ARG A 48 21.81 36.74 3.61
CA ARG A 48 21.58 36.04 4.90
C ARG A 48 20.13 36.11 5.35
N THR A 49 19.51 37.27 5.22
CA THR A 49 18.09 37.45 5.57
C THR A 49 17.19 36.59 4.70
N SER A 50 17.43 36.59 3.37
CA SER A 50 16.70 35.75 2.43
C SER A 50 16.86 34.25 2.74
N ILE A 51 18.08 33.79 3.03
CA ILE A 51 18.35 32.39 3.40
C ILE A 51 17.64 32.03 4.72
N SER A 52 17.66 32.93 5.70
CA SER A 52 16.97 32.71 6.97
C SER A 52 15.46 32.53 6.77
N GLN A 53 14.84 33.36 5.92
CA GLN A 53 13.41 33.22 5.61
C GLN A 53 13.11 31.89 4.90
N VAL A 54 13.94 31.51 3.91
CA VAL A 54 13.79 30.21 3.22
C VAL A 54 13.85 29.04 4.20
N HIS A 55 14.74 29.08 5.21
CA HIS A 55 14.79 28.02 6.22
C HIS A 55 13.53 27.95 7.09
N VAL A 56 12.94 29.10 7.44
CA VAL A 56 11.67 29.13 8.17
C VAL A 56 10.55 28.51 7.33
N ASP A 57 10.46 28.91 6.06
CA ASP A 57 9.46 28.41 5.13
C ASP A 57 9.61 26.89 4.88
N LEU A 58 10.84 26.40 4.73
CA LEU A 58 11.14 24.96 4.61
C LEU A 58 10.71 24.18 5.84
N ALA A 59 11.01 24.69 7.04
CA ALA A 59 10.62 24.02 8.28
C ALA A 59 9.09 23.90 8.42
N GLU A 60 8.34 24.92 7.97
CA GLU A 60 6.88 24.86 7.93
C GLU A 60 6.38 23.79 6.95
N ILE A 61 6.93 23.75 5.73
CA ILE A 61 6.58 22.73 4.73
C ILE A 61 6.88 21.32 5.24
N ASP A 62 8.07 21.10 5.81
CA ASP A 62 8.49 19.79 6.33
C ASP A 62 7.58 19.31 7.47
N TYR A 63 7.15 20.22 8.34
CA TYR A 63 6.18 19.92 9.39
C TYR A 63 4.84 19.46 8.82
N GLU A 64 4.31 20.16 7.82
CA GLU A 64 3.06 19.77 7.16
C GLU A 64 3.17 18.42 6.46
N LEU A 65 4.29 18.20 5.75
CA LEU A 65 4.56 16.94 5.06
C LEU A 65 4.57 15.76 6.05
N ALA A 66 5.26 15.90 7.17
CA ALA A 66 5.32 14.88 8.22
C ALA A 66 3.93 14.59 8.82
N SER A 67 3.12 15.63 9.04
CA SER A 67 1.74 15.50 9.53
C SER A 67 0.87 14.71 8.55
N MET A 68 0.91 15.04 7.27
CA MET A 68 0.15 14.35 6.22
C MET A 68 0.60 12.89 6.04
N GLN A 69 1.90 12.64 6.11
CA GLN A 69 2.45 11.27 6.03
C GLN A 69 1.94 10.41 7.19
N THR A 70 1.91 10.96 8.41
CA THR A 70 1.38 10.27 9.60
C THR A 70 -0.10 9.91 9.41
N ALA A 71 -0.93 10.86 8.95
CA ALA A 71 -2.34 10.61 8.67
C ALA A 71 -2.55 9.54 7.59
N THR A 72 -1.73 9.58 6.52
CA THR A 72 -1.77 8.62 5.43
C THR A 72 -1.41 7.21 5.91
N ALA A 73 -0.35 7.08 6.71
CA ALA A 73 0.08 5.81 7.27
C ALA A 73 -1.02 5.17 8.13
N GLU A 74 -1.71 5.96 8.95
CA GLU A 74 -2.83 5.46 9.77
C GLU A 74 -4.01 4.98 8.92
N MET A 75 -4.36 5.70 7.84
CA MET A 75 -5.41 5.27 6.93
C MET A 75 -5.05 4.00 6.16
N GLN A 76 -3.79 3.88 5.71
CA GLN A 76 -3.29 2.66 5.07
C GLN A 76 -3.34 1.46 6.01
N ARG A 77 -2.94 1.65 7.28
CA ARG A 77 -3.02 0.60 8.32
C ARG A 77 -4.46 0.14 8.53
N LYS A 78 -5.41 1.06 8.71
CA LYS A 78 -6.84 0.72 8.85
C LYS A 78 -7.38 -0.01 7.63
N ARG A 79 -7.04 0.46 6.43
CA ARG A 79 -7.43 -0.19 5.17
C ARG A 79 -6.94 -1.64 5.13
N GLN A 80 -5.68 -1.89 5.47
CA GLN A 80 -5.12 -3.23 5.46
C GLN A 80 -5.83 -4.14 6.48
N LEU A 81 -6.09 -3.66 7.69
CA LEU A 81 -6.82 -4.43 8.70
C LEU A 81 -8.23 -4.82 8.22
N LEU A 82 -8.96 -3.89 7.59
CA LEU A 82 -10.30 -4.15 7.07
C LEU A 82 -10.28 -5.16 5.91
N LEU A 83 -9.27 -5.08 5.03
CA LEU A 83 -9.10 -6.06 3.96
C LEU A 83 -8.82 -7.46 4.53
N SER A 84 -7.90 -7.58 5.48
CA SER A 84 -7.61 -8.86 6.14
C SER A 84 -8.82 -9.43 6.87
N PHE A 85 -9.58 -8.58 7.56
CA PHE A 85 -10.84 -8.98 8.20
C PHE A 85 -11.85 -9.51 7.17
N SER A 86 -12.06 -8.76 6.09
CA SER A 86 -12.99 -9.15 5.03
C SER A 86 -12.60 -10.48 4.39
N GLU A 87 -11.33 -10.65 4.04
CA GLU A 87 -10.83 -11.86 3.39
C GLU A 87 -10.91 -13.08 4.32
N GLY A 88 -10.54 -12.89 5.59
CA GLY A 88 -10.67 -13.94 6.60
C GLY A 88 -12.11 -14.45 6.69
N HIS A 89 -13.10 -13.56 6.70
CA HIS A 89 -14.52 -13.95 6.78
C HIS A 89 -15.08 -14.49 5.47
N LYS A 90 -14.68 -13.95 4.31
CA LYS A 90 -15.02 -14.55 3.01
C LYS A 90 -14.53 -15.99 2.92
N SER A 91 -13.32 -16.26 3.44
CA SER A 91 -12.79 -17.63 3.47
C SER A 91 -13.65 -18.59 4.32
N LEU A 92 -14.31 -18.09 5.38
CA LEU A 92 -15.23 -18.89 6.20
C LEU A 92 -16.51 -19.25 5.44
N LEU A 93 -16.94 -18.39 4.53
CA LEU A 93 -18.12 -18.59 3.69
C LEU A 93 -17.82 -19.40 2.42
N SER A 94 -16.56 -19.78 2.20
CA SER A 94 -16.17 -20.58 1.04
C SER A 94 -16.97 -21.89 0.99
N PRO A 95 -17.53 -22.26 -0.17
CA PRO A 95 -18.31 -23.50 -0.35
C PRO A 95 -17.56 -24.74 0.14
N ILE A 96 -16.23 -24.73 0.03
CA ILE A 96 -15.39 -25.86 0.42
C ILE A 96 -15.41 -26.17 1.93
N ARG A 97 -15.83 -25.22 2.77
CA ARG A 97 -16.02 -25.46 4.21
C ARG A 97 -17.40 -26.01 4.55
N ARG A 98 -18.32 -26.03 3.59
CA ARG A 98 -19.70 -26.52 3.73
C ARG A 98 -19.94 -27.84 3.00
N ILE A 99 -19.02 -28.25 2.15
CA ILE A 99 -19.11 -29.53 1.46
C ILE A 99 -19.04 -30.65 2.49
N ALA A 100 -19.94 -31.63 2.37
CA ALA A 100 -19.91 -32.81 3.20
C ALA A 100 -18.61 -33.61 2.88
N PRO A 101 -17.96 -34.22 3.88
CA PRO A 101 -16.77 -35.05 3.67
C PRO A 101 -16.96 -36.11 2.57
N GLU A 102 -18.15 -36.70 2.49
CA GLU A 102 -18.52 -37.72 1.50
C GLU A 102 -18.51 -37.14 0.09
N THR A 103 -19.12 -35.97 -0.11
CA THR A 103 -19.13 -35.30 -1.41
C THR A 103 -17.71 -34.89 -1.84
N LEU A 104 -16.87 -34.46 -0.90
CA LEU A 104 -15.48 -34.13 -1.20
C LEU A 104 -14.66 -35.38 -1.55
N SER A 105 -14.89 -36.50 -0.86
CA SER A 105 -14.30 -37.80 -1.17
C SER A 105 -14.71 -38.30 -2.57
N ASP A 106 -15.98 -38.15 -2.94
CA ASP A 106 -16.46 -38.49 -4.28
C ASP A 106 -15.79 -37.64 -5.37
N ILE A 107 -15.60 -36.34 -5.12
CA ILE A 107 -14.85 -35.45 -6.02
C ILE A 107 -13.40 -35.94 -6.15
N PHE A 108 -12.73 -36.27 -5.05
CA PHE A 108 -11.37 -36.81 -5.09
C PHE A 108 -11.28 -38.06 -5.95
N MET A 109 -12.20 -39.02 -5.78
CA MET A 109 -12.22 -40.25 -6.57
C MET A 109 -12.44 -39.98 -8.06
N ARG A 110 -13.31 -39.03 -8.42
CA ARG A 110 -13.53 -38.61 -9.83
C ARG A 110 -12.30 -37.94 -10.43
N CYS A 111 -11.68 -37.02 -9.70
CA CYS A 111 -10.43 -36.39 -10.11
C CYS A 111 -9.36 -37.46 -10.37
N LEU A 112 -9.23 -38.45 -9.49
CA LEU A 112 -8.30 -39.54 -9.71
C LEU A 112 -8.61 -40.28 -11.01
N VAL A 113 -9.87 -40.70 -11.24
CA VAL A 113 -10.36 -41.43 -12.44
C VAL A 113 -10.09 -40.68 -13.74
N ASP A 114 -10.39 -39.37 -13.80
CA ASP A 114 -10.23 -38.58 -15.03
C ASP A 114 -8.76 -38.34 -15.41
N PHE A 115 -7.83 -38.35 -14.44
CA PHE A 115 -6.40 -38.26 -14.68
C PHE A 115 -5.72 -39.60 -15.07
N TRP A 116 -6.43 -40.74 -15.04
CA TRP A 116 -5.86 -42.03 -15.50
C TRP A 116 -5.65 -42.09 -17.02
N VAL A 117 -6.26 -41.20 -17.79
CA VAL A 117 -6.14 -41.21 -19.25
C VAL A 117 -4.74 -40.78 -19.70
N ASP A 118 -3.94 -40.12 -18.84
CA ASP A 118 -2.54 -39.76 -19.14
C ASP A 118 -1.60 -40.01 -17.92
N ARG A 119 -0.99 -41.21 -17.90
CA ARG A 119 0.11 -41.70 -17.05
C ARG A 119 -0.10 -41.85 -15.54
N PHE A 120 0.29 -43.03 -15.03
CA PHE A 120 0.42 -43.40 -13.60
C PHE A 120 1.19 -42.39 -12.72
N ALA A 121 2.10 -41.59 -13.29
CA ALA A 121 2.79 -40.53 -12.56
C ALA A 121 1.85 -39.37 -12.15
N SER A 122 0.77 -39.13 -12.90
CA SER A 122 -0.21 -38.08 -12.62
C SER A 122 -1.09 -38.42 -11.42
N CYS A 123 -1.36 -39.71 -11.17
CA CYS A 123 -2.25 -40.16 -10.10
C CYS A 123 -1.64 -39.95 -8.71
N ASN A 124 -0.37 -40.32 -8.50
CA ASN A 124 0.33 -40.06 -7.24
C ASN A 124 0.50 -38.56 -6.98
N TYR A 125 0.82 -37.79 -8.03
CA TYR A 125 0.88 -36.33 -7.95
C TYR A 125 -0.48 -35.74 -7.54
N THR A 126 -1.57 -36.21 -8.15
CA THR A 126 -2.93 -35.75 -7.85
C THR A 126 -3.36 -36.10 -6.41
N ARG A 127 -3.08 -37.32 -5.93
CA ARG A 127 -3.34 -37.72 -4.53
C ARG A 127 -2.63 -36.80 -3.54
N ILE A 128 -1.37 -36.46 -3.82
CA ILE A 128 -0.58 -35.54 -3.00
C ILE A 128 -1.15 -34.12 -3.10
N CYS A 129 -1.45 -33.62 -4.30
CA CYS A 129 -2.03 -32.29 -4.49
C CYS A 129 -3.34 -32.12 -3.71
N LEU A 130 -4.26 -33.08 -3.82
CA LEU A 130 -5.54 -33.04 -3.12
C LEU A 130 -5.36 -33.09 -1.59
N SER A 131 -4.47 -33.93 -1.07
CA SER A 131 -4.21 -34.03 0.38
C SER A 131 -3.39 -32.87 0.97
N HIS A 132 -2.87 -31.96 0.13
CA HIS A 132 -2.06 -30.81 0.55
C HIS A 132 -2.74 -29.44 0.40
N VAL A 133 -3.99 -29.37 -0.06
CA VAL A 133 -4.72 -28.10 -0.21
C VAL A 133 -4.97 -27.41 1.14
N CYS A 134 -5.53 -28.13 2.11
CA CYS A 134 -5.76 -27.62 3.47
C CYS A 134 -5.93 -28.78 4.46
N ARG A 135 -6.00 -28.48 5.77
CA ARG A 135 -6.20 -29.49 6.82
C ARG A 135 -7.45 -30.36 6.58
N PHE A 136 -8.57 -29.74 6.20
CA PHE A 136 -9.84 -30.44 5.99
C PHE A 136 -9.75 -31.43 4.82
N TRP A 137 -9.12 -31.02 3.70
CA TRP A 137 -8.91 -31.91 2.55
C TRP A 137 -7.98 -33.06 2.90
N ARG A 138 -6.94 -32.80 3.69
CA ARG A 138 -6.04 -33.84 4.19
C ARG A 138 -6.79 -34.86 5.03
N ASP A 139 -7.59 -34.41 5.99
CA ASP A 139 -8.34 -35.29 6.88
C ASP A 139 -9.30 -36.18 6.06
N VAL A 140 -10.02 -35.61 5.10
CA VAL A 140 -10.92 -36.35 4.20
C VAL A 140 -10.16 -37.30 3.27
N ALA A 141 -9.00 -36.88 2.74
CA ALA A 141 -8.18 -37.72 1.88
C ALA A 141 -7.65 -38.94 2.66
N LEU A 142 -7.14 -38.74 3.88
CA LEU A 142 -6.63 -39.81 4.73
C LEU A 142 -7.74 -40.76 5.21
N SER A 143 -8.96 -40.25 5.47
CA SER A 143 -10.11 -41.10 5.80
C SER A 143 -10.65 -41.89 4.61
N THR A 144 -10.31 -41.50 3.38
CA THR A 144 -10.73 -42.18 2.15
C THR A 144 -9.69 -43.22 1.74
N SER A 145 -9.74 -44.42 2.32
CA SER A 145 -8.76 -45.50 2.05
C SER A 145 -8.65 -45.88 0.56
N LYS A 146 -9.77 -45.82 -0.18
CA LYS A 146 -9.82 -46.06 -1.64
C LYS A 146 -8.93 -45.11 -2.46
N MET A 147 -8.61 -43.94 -1.89
CA MET A 147 -7.73 -42.95 -2.50
C MET A 147 -6.25 -43.35 -2.41
N TRP A 148 -5.90 -44.38 -1.64
CA TRP A 148 -4.51 -44.83 -1.37
C TRP A 148 -4.25 -46.31 -1.70
N ALA A 149 -5.31 -47.02 -2.11
CA ALA A 149 -5.22 -48.36 -2.67
C ALA A 149 -4.63 -48.35 -4.10
#